data_AF-A0A9W8PN41-F1
#
_entry.id   AF-A0A9W8PN41-F1
#
_cell.length_a   1.000
_cell.length_b   1.000
_cell.length_c   1.000
_cell.angle_alpha   90.00
_cell.angle_beta   90.00
_cell.angle_gamma   90.00
#
_symmetry.space_group_name_H-M   'P 1'
#
loop_
_entity.id
_entity.type
_entity.pdbx_description
1 polymer ?
#
loop_
_entity_poly.entity_id
_entity_poly.type
_entity_poly.pdbx_seq_one_letter_code
_entity_poly.pdbx_strand_id
1 'polypeptide(L)'
;MKVLCVAEKPSISKAVATHLAGGRVETHNTRNKYIKNYGFDFDFGQQLGQCSVTMTCVTGHLTSVDFTPANKNWYSPPPESLFSAPIVTNISEVKLLVFLRHYPSLTT
;
A
#
# COMPACT_ATOMS: atom_id res chain seq x y z
N MET A 1 -17.62 -12.20 -4.06
CA MET A 1 -17.16 -10.84 -3.67
C MET A 1 -15.64 -10.76 -3.81
N LYS A 2 -15.04 -9.59 -4.07
CA LYS A 2 -13.58 -9.42 -4.14
C LYS A 2 -13.08 -8.58 -2.96
N VAL A 3 -12.03 -9.05 -2.28
CA VAL A 3 -11.45 -8.37 -1.10
C VAL A 3 -9.96 -8.12 -1.36
N LEU A 4 -9.53 -6.88 -1.13
CA LEU A 4 -8.11 -6.50 -1.17
C LEU A 4 -7.59 -6.36 0.26
N CYS A 5 -6.59 -7.17 0.61
CA CYS A 5 -5.88 -7.07 1.88
C CYS A 5 -4.47 -6.53 1.64
N VAL A 6 -4.03 -5.58 2.47
CA VAL A 6 -2.71 -4.92 2.32
C VAL A 6 -1.94 -5.01 3.63
N ALA A 7 -0.82 -5.73 3.63
CA ALA A 7 0.09 -5.79 4.76
C ALA A 7 1.19 -4.71 4.69
N GLU A 8 1.85 -4.43 5.81
CA GLU A 8 2.96 -3.45 5.87
C GLU A 8 4.29 -3.95 5.27
N LYS A 9 4.46 -5.27 5.14
CA LYS A 9 5.72 -5.92 4.72
C LYS A 9 5.45 -7.14 3.83
N PRO A 10 6.36 -7.47 2.88
CA PRO A 10 6.22 -8.64 2.02
C PRO A 10 6.13 -9.97 2.77
N SER A 11 6.93 -10.16 3.82
CA SER A 11 6.94 -11.39 4.61
C SER A 11 5.60 -11.65 5.31
N ILE A 12 4.97 -10.58 5.84
CA ILE A 12 3.67 -10.67 6.51
C ILE A 12 2.57 -11.00 5.50
N SER A 13 2.55 -10.32 4.35
CA SER A 13 1.60 -10.60 3.27
C SER A 13 1.63 -12.07 2.84
N LYS A 14 2.84 -12.60 2.60
CA LYS A 14 3.03 -14.01 2.25
C LYS A 14 2.54 -14.94 3.35
N ALA A 15 2.95 -14.69 4.60
CA ALA A 15 2.60 -15.55 5.72
C ALA A 15 1.08 -15.61 5.92
N VAL A 16 0.40 -14.47 5.95
CA VAL A 16 -1.05 -14.41 6.14
C VAL A 16 -1.78 -15.11 4.99
N ALA A 17 -1.40 -14.85 3.73
CA ALA A 17 -2.02 -15.51 2.59
C ALA A 17 -1.87 -17.04 2.66
N THR A 18 -0.66 -17.54 2.96
CA THR A 18 -0.40 -18.98 3.08
C THR A 18 -1.23 -19.63 4.19
N HIS A 19 -1.37 -18.97 5.34
CA HIS A 19 -2.16 -19.52 6.46
C HIS A 19 -3.67 -19.52 6.15
N LEU A 20 -4.21 -18.40 5.67
CA LEU A 20 -5.65 -18.27 5.43
C LEU A 20 -6.13 -19.13 4.26
N ALA A 21 -5.29 -19.32 3.24
CA ALA A 21 -5.64 -20.11 2.06
C ALA A 21 -5.57 -21.63 2.28
N GLY A 22 -5.16 -22.10 3.47
CA GLY A 22 -4.98 -23.53 3.73
C GLY A 22 -4.01 -24.21 2.75
N GLY A 23 -2.98 -23.48 2.30
CA GLY A 23 -2.00 -23.95 1.31
C GLY A 23 -2.38 -23.77 -0.17
N ARG A 24 -3.58 -23.26 -0.50
CA ARG A 24 -4.02 -22.99 -1.87
C ARG A 24 -3.87 -21.51 -2.24
N VAL A 25 -2.63 -21.06 -2.42
CA VAL A 25 -2.32 -19.68 -2.80
C VAL A 25 -1.86 -19.60 -4.24
N GLU A 26 -2.51 -18.74 -5.03
CA GLU A 26 -2.02 -18.32 -6.35
C GLU A 26 -1.11 -17.10 -6.19
N THR A 27 0.11 -17.16 -6.73
CA THR A 27 1.06 -16.04 -6.63
C THR A 27 1.19 -15.33 -7.97
N HIS A 28 0.92 -14.03 -7.98
CA HIS A 28 1.07 -13.16 -9.14
C HIS A 28 2.19 -12.14 -8.92
N ASN A 29 3.05 -12.00 -9.92
CA ASN A 29 4.13 -11.00 -9.91
C ASN A 29 3.57 -9.59 -10.15
N THR A 30 4.11 -8.61 -9.43
CA THR A 30 3.85 -7.19 -9.69
C THR A 30 5.03 -6.55 -10.43
N ARG A 31 4.91 -5.26 -10.78
CA ARG A 31 6.02 -4.47 -11.35
C ARG A 31 7.17 -4.28 -10.35
N ASN A 32 6.91 -4.43 -9.05
CA ASN A 32 7.94 -4.39 -8.03
C ASN A 32 8.41 -5.83 -7.74
N LYS A 33 9.72 -6.10 -7.91
CA LYS A 33 10.33 -7.41 -7.67
C LYS A 33 10.01 -7.99 -6.28
N TYR A 34 9.90 -7.12 -5.27
CA TYR A 34 9.73 -7.47 -3.87
C TYR A 34 8.26 -7.61 -3.44
N ILE A 35 7.33 -7.07 -4.23
CA ILE A 35 5.90 -7.12 -3.90
C ILE A 35 5.21 -8.13 -4.82
N LYS A 36 4.44 -9.03 -4.22
CA LYS A 36 3.63 -10.05 -4.91
C LYS A 36 2.17 -9.87 -4.51
N ASN A 37 1.28 -10.32 -5.38
CA ASN A 37 -0.14 -10.47 -5.06
C ASN A 37 -0.43 -11.94 -4.85
N TYR A 38 -1.08 -12.27 -3.76
CA TYR A 38 -1.45 -13.62 -3.37
C TYR A 38 -2.97 -13.76 -3.46
N GLY A 39 -3.45 -14.51 -4.44
CA GLY A 39 -4.85 -14.83 -4.66
C GLY A 39 -5.26 -16.07 -3.89
N PHE A 40 -6.39 -16.03 -3.19
CA PHE A 40 -7.01 -17.20 -2.57
C PHE A 40 -8.49 -16.95 -2.26
N ASP A 41 -9.27 -18.01 -2.12
CA ASP A 41 -10.65 -17.91 -1.64
C ASP A 41 -10.69 -18.07 -0.12
N PHE A 42 -11.52 -17.27 0.55
CA PHE A 42 -11.68 -17.31 1.99
C PHE A 42 -13.11 -16.93 2.40
N ASP A 43 -13.65 -17.65 3.39
CA ASP A 43 -14.93 -17.33 4.00
C ASP A 43 -14.75 -16.37 5.17
N PHE A 44 -15.22 -15.13 5.01
CA PHE A 44 -15.21 -14.14 6.10
C PHE A 44 -16.45 -14.26 7.00
N GLY A 45 -17.34 -15.22 6.76
CA GLY A 45 -18.54 -15.43 7.56
C GLY A 45 -19.61 -14.35 7.34
N GLN A 46 -20.45 -14.14 8.37
CA GLN A 46 -21.80 -13.58 8.27
C GLN A 46 -22.02 -12.40 7.30
N GLN A 47 -21.15 -11.38 7.28
CA GLN A 47 -21.38 -10.17 6.49
C GLN A 47 -20.82 -10.19 5.06
N LEU A 48 -19.80 -11.02 4.81
CA LEU A 48 -19.04 -11.00 3.54
C LEU A 48 -19.08 -12.36 2.82
N GLY A 49 -19.26 -13.45 3.57
CA GLY A 49 -19.27 -14.82 3.07
C GLY A 49 -18.00 -15.20 2.32
N GLN A 50 -18.15 -16.08 1.34
CA GLN A 50 -17.09 -16.52 0.45
C GLN A 50 -16.59 -15.38 -0.45
N CYS A 51 -15.31 -15.06 -0.30
CA CYS A 51 -14.65 -13.97 -1.00
C CYS A 51 -13.42 -14.47 -1.75
N SER A 52 -13.21 -13.92 -2.95
CA SER A 52 -11.94 -14.01 -3.65
C SER A 52 -11.03 -12.90 -3.13
N VAL A 53 -9.97 -13.29 -2.43
CA VAL A 53 -9.04 -12.39 -1.75
C VAL A 53 -7.80 -12.18 -2.59
N THR A 54 -7.38 -10.92 -2.70
CA THR A 54 -6.04 -10.54 -3.15
C THR A 54 -5.30 -9.96 -1.95
N MET A 55 -4.30 -10.68 -1.45
CA MET A 55 -3.41 -10.19 -0.40
C MET A 55 -2.12 -9.64 -1.02
N THR A 56 -1.74 -8.43 -0.64
CA THR A 56 -0.53 -7.75 -1.13
C THR A 56 0.14 -6.98 0.02
N CYS A 57 1.11 -6.12 -0.27
CA CYS A 57 1.75 -5.27 0.74
C CYS A 57 2.22 -3.92 0.22
N VAL A 58 2.44 -3.00 1.14
CA VAL A 58 3.30 -1.83 0.96
C VAL A 58 4.75 -2.15 1.36
N THR A 59 5.69 -1.29 0.97
CA THR A 59 7.07 -1.31 1.48
C THR A 59 7.46 0.08 1.95
N GLY A 60 7.70 0.23 3.25
CA GLY A 60 7.94 1.52 3.90
C GLY A 60 6.69 2.41 3.93
N HIS A 61 6.86 3.68 4.31
CA HIS A 61 5.76 4.64 4.38
C HIS A 61 5.17 4.92 3.00
N LEU A 62 3.84 4.90 2.88
CA LEU A 62 3.13 5.23 1.63
C LEU A 62 3.21 6.74 1.34
N THR A 63 3.17 7.53 2.42
CA THR A 63 3.23 8.98 2.42
C THR A 63 4.56 9.49 2.96
N SER A 64 4.95 10.69 2.54
CA SER A 64 6.01 11.47 3.16
C SER A 64 5.47 12.85 3.49
N VAL A 65 5.89 13.40 4.63
CA VAL A 65 5.63 14.79 4.99
C VAL A 65 6.89 15.58 4.65
N ASP A 66 6.70 16.70 3.98
CA ASP A 66 7.80 17.54 3.50
C ASP A 66 7.38 19.01 3.52
N PHE A 67 8.35 19.91 3.44
CA PHE A 67 8.08 21.33 3.26
C PHE A 67 7.61 21.64 1.84
N THR A 68 6.94 22.78 1.65
CA THR A 68 6.65 23.27 0.30
C THR A 68 7.95 23.58 -0.47
N PRO A 69 7.93 23.61 -1.82
CA PRO A 69 9.12 23.94 -2.61
C PRO A 69 9.81 25.24 -2.20
N ALA A 70 9.06 26.22 -1.70
CA ALA A 70 9.58 27.50 -1.23
C ALA A 70 10.46 27.39 0.03
N ASN A 71 10.31 26.32 0.81
CA ASN A 71 11.01 26.10 2.08
C ASN A 71 12.00 24.91 2.02
N LYS A 72 12.24 24.35 0.82
CA LYS A 72 13.16 23.22 0.63
C LYS A 72 14.61 23.63 0.40
N ASN A 73 14.87 24.89 0.07
CA ASN A 73 16.22 25.37 -0.17
C ASN A 73 16.93 25.63 1.16
N TRP A 74 18.08 24.99 1.35
CA TRP A 74 18.90 25.12 2.56
C TRP A 74 19.48 26.52 2.76
N TYR A 75 19.63 27.31 1.70
CA TYR A 75 20.21 28.66 1.76
C TYR A 75 19.16 29.76 2.01
N SER A 76 17.87 29.48 1.84
CA SER A 76 16.78 30.44 2.04
C SER A 76 15.44 29.71 2.02
N PRO A 77 14.47 30.03 2.89
CA PRO A 77 14.47 31.07 3.94
C PRO A 77 15.28 30.67 5.20
N PRO A 78 15.46 31.59 6.18
CA PRO A 78 16.14 31.29 7.43
C PRO A 78 15.54 30.07 8.16
N PRO A 79 16.34 29.21 8.81
CA PRO A 79 15.86 27.99 9.45
C PRO A 79 14.75 28.22 10.48
N GLU A 80 14.71 29.38 11.14
CA GLU A 80 13.68 29.75 12.11
C GLU A 80 12.28 29.83 11.46
N SER A 81 12.21 30.18 10.18
CA SER A 81 10.94 30.23 9.45
C SER A 81 10.27 28.85 9.33
N LEU A 82 11.06 27.76 9.44
CA LEU A 82 10.57 26.39 9.34
C LEU A 82 9.62 26.01 10.48
N PHE A 83 9.71 26.66 11.65
CA PHE A 83 8.78 26.43 12.77
C PHE A 83 7.35 26.86 12.46
N SER A 84 7.17 27.76 11.48
CA SER A 84 5.87 28.26 11.03
C SER A 84 5.55 27.91 9.57
N ALA A 85 6.47 27.21 8.89
CA ALA A 85 6.34 26.93 7.46
C ALA A 85 5.26 25.86 7.21
N PRO A 86 4.49 25.98 6.11
CA PRO A 86 3.51 24.97 5.73
C PRO A 86 4.19 23.66 5.33
N ILE A 87 3.60 22.55 5.78
CA ILE A 87 3.98 21.19 5.41
C ILE A 87 2.96 20.59 4.44
N VAL A 88 3.44 19.73 3.56
CA VAL A 88 2.64 18.99 2.59
C VAL A 88 2.86 17.49 2.76
N THR A 89 1.77 16.74 2.70
CA THR A 89 1.81 15.28 2.67
C THR A 89 1.75 14.82 1.23
N ASN A 90 2.81 14.16 0.77
CA ASN A 90 2.90 13.60 -0.58
C ASN A 90 2.67 12.09 -0.54
N ILE A 91 1.97 11.55 -1.53
CA ILE A 91 1.79 10.11 -1.71
C ILE A 91 2.75 9.64 -2.79
N SER A 92 3.52 8.58 -2.51
CA SER A 92 4.43 8.01 -3.50
C SER A 92 3.67 7.28 -4.63
N GLU A 93 3.60 7.90 -5.81
CA GLU A 93 2.87 7.37 -6.98
C GLU A 93 3.31 5.96 -7.38
N VAL A 94 4.62 5.68 -7.29
CA VAL A 94 5.20 4.37 -7.63
C VAL A 94 4.64 3.25 -6.76
N LYS A 95 4.23 3.55 -5.52
CA LYS A 95 3.67 2.54 -4.59
C LYS A 95 2.17 2.35 -4.81
N LEU A 96 1.44 3.41 -5.20
CA LEU A 96 0.01 3.33 -5.50
C LEU A 96 -0.31 2.42 -6.70
N LEU A 97 0.58 2.39 -7.70
CA LEU A 97 0.40 1.59 -8.92
C LEU A 97 0.30 0.07 -8.67
N VAL A 98 0.74 -0.42 -7.51
CA VAL A 98 0.54 -1.82 -7.10
C VAL A 98 -0.93 -2.12 -6.83
N PHE A 99 -1.68 -1.16 -6.29
CA PHE A 99 -3.06 -1.34 -5.82
C PHE A 99 -4.10 -1.03 -6.91
N LEU A 100 -3.84 -0.02 -7.74
CA LEU A 100 -4.86 0.59 -8.61
C LEU A 100 -5.22 -0.23 -9.86
N ARG A 101 -4.38 -1.19 -10.29
CA ARG A 101 -4.65 -1.95 -11.53
C ARG A 101 -5.70 -3.06 -11.39
N HIS A 102 -5.95 -3.56 -10.18
CA HIS A 102 -6.95 -4.61 -9.94
C HIS A 102 -8.27 -4.07 -9.35
N TYR A 103 -8.27 -2.82 -8.86
CA TYR A 103 -9.41 -2.19 -8.21
C TYR A 103 -9.53 -0.72 -8.64
N PRO A 104 -9.95 -0.45 -9.90
CA PRO A 104 -10.09 0.91 -10.42
C PRO A 104 -11.16 1.74 -9.69
N SER A 105 -12.01 1.11 -8.86
CA SER A 105 -13.00 1.78 -8.03
C SER A 105 -12.44 2.45 -6.77
N LEU A 106 -11.14 2.32 -6.48
CA LEU A 106 -10.48 2.88 -5.28
C LEU A 106 -9.91 4.29 -5.49
N THR A 107 -10.06 4.89 -6.67
CA THR A 107 -9.76 6.31 -6.92
C THR A 107 -11.05 7.12 -6.79
N THR A 108 -11.22 7.83 -5.68
CA THR A 108 -12.14 8.97 -5.53
C THR A 108 -11.31 10.21 -5.23
#